data_AF-S2KE13-F1
#
_entry.id   AF-S2KE13-F1
#
_cell.length_a   1.000
_cell.length_b   1.000
_cell.length_c   1.000
_cell.angle_alpha   90.00
_cell.angle_beta   90.00
_cell.angle_gamma   90.00
#
_symmetry.space_group_name_H-M   'P 1'
#
loop_
_entity.id
_entity.type
_entity.pdbx_description
1 polymer ?
#
loop_
_entity_poly.entity_id
_entity_poly.type
_entity_poly.pdbx_seq_one_letter_code
_entity_poly.pdbx_strand_id
1 'polypeptide(L)'
;MSSTHDMSALAQRHGWTRSVRVSESLLSDCLCVALTVATDIHPVDRLEHLLREAAIQLAGYPPGTRAARFCHYRLPPDGNPSAPLGIMVDAIVIDDDPQRGPYLLLARHDDTSVALPITAA
;
A
#
# COMPACT_ATOMS: atom_id res chain seq x y z
N MET A 1 -7.32 -16.48 1.64
CA MET A 1 -6.14 -15.96 2.38
C MET A 1 -5.66 -14.76 1.58
N SER A 2 -5.80 -13.54 2.09
CA SER A 2 -5.25 -12.36 1.39
C SER A 2 -3.73 -12.45 1.49
N SER A 3 -3.06 -12.56 0.35
CA SER A 3 -1.60 -12.65 0.31
C SER A 3 -0.99 -11.25 0.35
N THR A 4 0.25 -11.13 0.85
CA THR A 4 1.01 -9.87 0.78
C THR A 4 2.20 -10.04 -0.15
N HIS A 5 2.45 -9.04 -0.98
CA HIS A 5 3.53 -9.02 -1.97
C HIS A 5 4.68 -8.15 -1.47
N ASP A 6 5.92 -8.59 -1.72
CA ASP A 6 7.11 -7.85 -1.36
C ASP A 6 7.39 -6.76 -2.41
N MET A 7 7.28 -5.49 -2.01
CA MET A 7 7.54 -4.34 -2.86
C MET A 7 8.81 -3.58 -2.44
N SER A 8 9.67 -4.20 -1.63
CA SER A 8 10.86 -3.56 -1.07
C SER A 8 11.83 -3.06 -2.16
N ALA A 9 12.02 -3.84 -3.23
CA ALA A 9 12.89 -3.44 -4.34
C ALA A 9 12.38 -2.20 -5.07
N LEU A 10 11.06 -2.07 -5.25
CA LEU A 10 10.47 -0.85 -5.80
C LEU A 10 10.62 0.30 -4.81
N ALA A 11 10.22 0.09 -3.55
CA ALA A 11 10.28 1.13 -2.52
C ALA A 11 11.70 1.71 -2.35
N GLN A 12 12.73 0.87 -2.40
CA GLN A 12 14.15 1.27 -2.34
C GLN A 12 14.56 2.21 -3.48
N ARG A 13 14.05 2.01 -4.69
CA ARG A 13 14.31 2.92 -5.83
C ARG A 13 13.77 4.33 -5.58
N HIS A 14 12.82 4.49 -4.66
CA HIS A 14 12.19 5.76 -4.30
C HIS A 14 12.57 6.26 -2.89
N GLY A 15 13.69 5.77 -2.35
CA GLY A 15 14.25 6.27 -1.10
C GLY A 15 13.72 5.59 0.17
N TRP A 16 12.92 4.53 0.04
CA TRP A 16 12.48 3.73 1.18
C TRP A 16 13.55 2.73 1.59
N THR A 17 14.04 2.82 2.81
CA THR A 17 15.15 1.96 3.28
C THR A 17 14.70 0.67 3.95
N ARG A 18 13.43 0.58 4.35
CA ARG A 18 12.85 -0.58 5.05
C ARG A 18 12.03 -1.45 4.11
N SER A 19 11.87 -2.72 4.48
CA SER A 19 11.02 -3.66 3.76
C SER A 19 9.58 -3.17 3.71
N VAL A 20 8.94 -3.29 2.54
CA VAL A 20 7.55 -2.90 2.33
C VAL A 20 6.78 -4.06 1.74
N ARG A 21 5.63 -4.35 2.33
CA ARG A 21 4.69 -5.34 1.83
C ARG A 21 3.35 -4.69 1.53
N VAL A 22 2.73 -5.09 0.44
CA VAL A 22 1.44 -4.57 -0.01
C VAL A 22 0.44 -5.72 -0.07
N SER A 23 -0.78 -5.53 0.44
CA SER A 23 -1.83 -6.54 0.31
C SER A 23 -2.18 -6.78 -1.16
N GLU A 24 -2.57 -8.00 -1.50
CA GLU A 24 -2.93 -8.38 -2.87
C GLU A 24 -4.04 -7.52 -3.44
N SER A 25 -5.05 -7.17 -2.64
CA SER A 25 -6.16 -6.33 -3.11
C SER A 25 -5.69 -4.91 -3.45
N LEU A 26 -4.86 -4.30 -2.58
CA LEU A 26 -4.31 -2.97 -2.79
C LEU A 26 -3.33 -2.94 -3.97
N LEU A 27 -2.53 -3.99 -4.13
CA LEU A 27 -1.65 -4.15 -5.28
C LEU A 27 -2.46 -4.27 -6.58
N SER A 28 -3.51 -5.10 -6.59
CA SER A 28 -4.40 -5.24 -7.74
C SER A 28 -5.06 -3.92 -8.11
N ASP A 29 -5.51 -3.14 -7.11
CA ASP A 29 -6.04 -1.79 -7.28
C ASP A 29 -5.03 -0.83 -7.92
N CYS A 30 -3.75 -0.88 -7.50
CA CYS A 30 -2.69 -0.05 -8.08
C CYS A 30 -2.36 -0.47 -9.52
N LEU A 31 -2.38 -1.77 -9.80
CA LEU A 31 -1.99 -2.34 -11.10
C LEU A 31 -3.11 -2.29 -12.15
N CYS A 32 -4.37 -2.30 -11.72
CA CYS A 32 -5.53 -2.15 -12.60
C CYS A 32 -5.69 -0.69 -13.04
N VAL A 33 -4.85 -0.26 -13.97
CA VAL A 33 -5.07 0.95 -14.77
C VAL A 33 -5.86 0.55 -16.00
N ALA A 34 -7.04 1.15 -16.21
CA ALA A 34 -7.71 1.02 -17.49
C ALA A 34 -6.84 1.69 -18.55
N LEU A 35 -6.21 0.87 -19.40
CA LEU A 35 -5.33 1.28 -20.52
C LEU A 35 -5.99 2.31 -21.46
N THR A 36 -7.30 2.50 -21.36
CA THR A 36 -8.10 3.43 -22.16
C THR A 36 -8.08 4.88 -21.68
N VAL A 37 -7.65 5.18 -20.45
CA VAL A 37 -7.80 6.53 -19.85
C VAL A 37 -6.48 7.30 -19.71
N ALA A 38 -5.33 6.61 -19.68
CA ALA A 38 -4.03 7.27 -19.60
C ALA A 38 -3.00 6.52 -20.44
N THR A 39 -2.59 7.12 -21.55
CA THR A 39 -1.49 6.60 -22.40
C THR A 39 -0.12 6.80 -21.75
N ASP A 40 -0.02 7.70 -20.75
CA ASP A 40 1.25 8.16 -20.19
C ASP A 40 1.44 7.86 -18.69
N ILE A 41 0.50 7.15 -18.03
CA ILE A 41 0.62 6.77 -16.62
C ILE A 41 0.82 5.27 -16.51
N HIS A 42 1.99 4.87 -16.04
CA HIS A 42 2.31 3.48 -15.83
C HIS A 42 1.73 2.99 -14.49
N PRO A 43 1.29 1.73 -14.40
CA PRO A 43 0.83 1.12 -13.14
C PRO A 43 1.83 1.25 -11.98
N VAL A 44 3.13 1.32 -12.31
CA VAL A 44 4.21 1.56 -11.35
C VAL A 44 4.09 2.95 -10.71
N ASP A 45 3.68 3.97 -11.45
CA ASP A 45 3.56 5.35 -10.96
C ASP A 45 2.51 5.48 -9.86
N ARG A 46 1.40 4.72 -9.96
CA ARG A 46 0.37 4.68 -8.90
C ARG A 46 0.92 4.09 -7.61
N LEU A 47 1.69 3.01 -7.73
CA LEU A 47 2.30 2.36 -6.58
C LEU A 47 3.37 3.26 -5.95
N GLU A 48 4.16 3.96 -6.76
CA GLU A 48 5.09 4.98 -6.28
C GLU A 48 4.36 6.11 -5.54
N HIS A 49 3.21 6.55 -6.06
CA HIS A 49 2.38 7.56 -5.40
C HIS A 49 1.82 7.07 -4.06
N LEU A 50 1.29 5.85 -4.02
CA LEU A 50 0.80 5.20 -2.81
C LEU A 50 1.90 5.12 -1.74
N LEU A 51 3.10 4.70 -2.16
CA LEU A 51 4.26 4.71 -1.29
C LEU A 51 4.48 6.14 -0.80
N ARG A 52 4.73 7.13 -1.65
CA ARG A 52 4.99 8.52 -1.21
C ARG A 52 3.95 9.06 -0.22
N GLU A 53 2.66 8.81 -0.46
CA GLU A 53 1.58 9.18 0.46
C GLU A 53 1.73 8.51 1.83
N ALA A 54 1.99 7.20 1.88
CA ALA A 54 2.18 6.49 3.15
C ALA A 54 3.32 7.10 3.99
N ALA A 55 4.41 7.56 3.36
CA ALA A 55 5.53 8.18 4.05
C ALA A 55 5.14 9.53 4.64
N ILE A 56 4.45 10.36 3.85
CA ILE A 56 3.97 11.67 4.29
C ILE A 56 3.01 11.51 5.47
N GLN A 57 2.08 10.56 5.37
CA GLN A 57 1.09 10.30 6.41
C GLN A 57 1.77 9.83 7.69
N LEU A 58 2.64 8.82 7.63
CA LEU A 58 3.38 8.33 8.80
C LEU A 58 4.28 9.40 9.44
N ALA A 59 4.93 10.24 8.63
CA ALA A 59 5.77 11.34 9.11
C ALA A 59 4.97 12.49 9.74
N GLY A 60 3.69 12.64 9.36
CA GLY A 60 2.78 13.63 9.94
C GLY A 60 2.32 13.30 11.37
N TYR A 61 2.52 12.06 11.83
CA TYR A 61 2.17 11.63 13.17
C TYR A 61 3.35 11.73 14.16
N PRO A 62 3.09 11.75 15.47
CA PRO A 62 4.14 11.80 16.49
C PRO A 62 5.17 10.66 16.35
N PRO A 63 6.44 10.90 16.71
CA PRO A 63 7.44 9.84 16.78
C PRO A 63 6.96 8.65 17.61
N GLY A 64 7.14 7.44 17.08
CA GLY A 64 6.62 6.20 17.70
C GLY A 64 5.27 5.74 17.15
N THR A 65 4.64 6.51 16.25
CA THR A 65 3.45 6.05 15.52
C THR A 65 3.78 4.83 14.67
N ARG A 66 3.01 3.76 14.88
CA ARG A 66 3.15 2.47 14.18
C ARG A 66 2.03 2.18 13.20
N ALA A 67 1.01 3.03 13.14
CA ALA A 67 -0.09 2.86 12.21
C ALA A 67 -0.63 4.22 11.76
N ALA A 68 -0.95 4.34 10.49
CA ALA A 68 -1.63 5.48 9.90
C ALA A 68 -2.75 4.99 8.98
N ARG A 69 -3.85 5.74 8.92
CA ARG A 69 -4.94 5.51 7.99
C ARG A 69 -5.10 6.72 7.11
N PHE A 70 -5.16 6.52 5.80
CA PHE A 70 -5.33 7.61 4.84
C PHE A 70 -6.15 7.18 3.61
N CYS A 71 -6.64 8.17 2.87
CA CYS A 71 -7.36 7.95 1.62
C CYS A 71 -6.36 8.09 0.46
N HIS A 72 -6.18 7.04 -0.33
CA HIS A 72 -5.42 7.05 -1.58
C HIS A 72 -6.40 7.19 -2.75
N TYR A 73 -6.12 8.09 -3.69
CA TYR A 73 -6.97 8.29 -4.86
C TYR A 73 -6.49 7.49 -6.06
N ARG A 74 -7.42 6.77 -6.70
CA ARG A 74 -7.20 6.10 -8.00
C ARG A 74 -7.03 7.18 -9.07
N LEU A 75 -5.79 7.60 -9.29
CA LEU A 75 -5.42 8.56 -10.32
C LEU A 75 -4.42 7.89 -11.29
N PRO A 76 -4.76 7.74 -12.58
CA PRO A 76 -6.05 8.09 -13.20
C PRO A 76 -7.19 7.21 -12.61
N PRO A 77 -8.47 7.55 -12.77
CA PRO A 77 -9.55 6.65 -12.36
C PRO A 77 -9.47 5.32 -13.12
N ASP A 78 -10.01 4.26 -12.53
CA ASP A 78 -10.32 3.08 -13.30
C ASP A 78 -11.48 3.39 -14.26
N GLY A 79 -11.53 2.72 -15.42
CA GLY A 79 -12.58 2.95 -16.42
C GLY A 79 -13.98 2.52 -15.95
N ASN A 80 -14.14 2.14 -14.68
CA ASN A 80 -15.38 1.72 -14.07
C ASN A 80 -16.02 2.91 -13.33
N PRO A 81 -17.09 3.52 -13.86
CA PRO A 81 -17.73 4.68 -13.24
C PRO A 81 -18.41 4.36 -11.90
N SER A 82 -18.61 3.09 -11.58
CA SER A 82 -19.21 2.64 -10.33
C SER A 82 -18.17 2.36 -9.23
N ALA A 83 -16.87 2.35 -9.56
CA ALA A 83 -15.83 2.16 -8.57
C ALA A 83 -15.57 3.48 -7.81
N PRO A 84 -15.34 3.43 -6.48
CA PRO A 84 -15.06 4.64 -5.73
C PRO A 84 -13.73 5.27 -6.18
N LEU A 85 -13.59 6.59 -6.18
CA LEU A 85 -12.31 7.20 -6.57
C LEU A 85 -11.24 7.07 -5.48
N GLY A 86 -11.66 7.12 -4.21
CA GLY A 86 -10.78 6.97 -3.06
C GLY A 86 -10.85 5.57 -2.48
N ILE A 87 -9.70 5.04 -2.09
CA ILE A 87 -9.57 3.83 -1.28
C ILE A 87 -8.96 4.18 0.07
N MET A 88 -9.53 3.63 1.13
CA MET A 88 -8.95 3.75 2.46
C MET A 88 -7.81 2.74 2.60
N VAL A 89 -6.64 3.22 2.99
CA VAL A 89 -5.42 2.44 3.18
C VAL A 89 -4.98 2.52 4.63
N ASP A 90 -4.65 1.36 5.19
CA ASP A 90 -3.95 1.23 6.46
C ASP A 90 -2.46 0.97 6.19
N ALA A 91 -1.61 1.81 6.79
CA ALA A 91 -0.16 1.67 6.80
C ALA A 91 0.28 1.26 8.21
N ILE A 92 0.80 0.05 8.38
CA ILE A 92 1.10 -0.54 9.69
C ILE A 92 2.55 -1.02 9.72
N VAL A 93 3.31 -0.58 10.72
CA VAL A 93 4.67 -1.04 10.99
C VAL A 93 4.59 -2.35 11.77
N ILE A 94 5.09 -3.42 11.16
CA ILE A 94 5.25 -4.74 11.76
C ILE A 94 6.71 -4.89 12.16
N ASP A 95 6.99 -4.90 13.47
CA ASP A 95 8.36 -4.99 13.98
C ASP A 95 8.83 -6.43 14.22
N ASP A 96 7.89 -7.36 14.42
CA ASP A 96 8.17 -8.73 14.85
C ASP A 96 7.38 -9.74 14.00
N ASP A 97 7.90 -10.01 12.80
CA ASP A 97 7.45 -11.12 11.95
C ASP A 97 8.58 -12.17 11.89
N PRO A 98 8.40 -13.36 12.49
CA PRO A 98 9.45 -14.37 12.58
C PRO A 98 9.95 -14.90 11.22
N GLN A 99 9.15 -14.76 10.17
CA GLN A 99 9.49 -15.25 8.84
C GLN A 99 10.10 -14.17 7.94
N ARG A 100 9.68 -12.91 8.13
CA ARG A 100 9.95 -11.82 7.19
C ARG A 100 10.78 -10.69 7.77
N GLY A 101 11.01 -10.67 9.09
CA GLY A 101 11.62 -9.55 9.80
C GLY A 101 10.71 -8.32 9.81
N PRO A 102 11.21 -7.14 10.22
CA PRO A 102 10.41 -5.93 10.30
C PRO A 102 10.05 -5.38 8.91
N TYR A 103 8.80 -4.98 8.70
CA TYR A 103 8.32 -4.36 7.46
C TYR A 103 7.18 -3.36 7.68
N LEU A 104 6.97 -2.50 6.70
CA LEU A 104 5.75 -1.70 6.55
C LEU A 104 4.72 -2.49 5.75
N LEU A 105 3.55 -2.75 6.33
CA LEU A 105 2.39 -3.28 5.64
C LEU A 105 1.53 -2.13 5.11
N LEU A 106 1.22 -2.15 3.82
CA LEU A 106 0.17 -1.33 3.21
C LEU A 106 -0.98 -2.25 2.81
N ALA A 107 -2.16 -2.01 3.34
CA ALA A 107 -3.35 -2.80 3.04
C ALA A 107 -4.57 -1.90 2.85
N ARG A 108 -5.57 -2.39 2.12
CA ARG A 108 -6.85 -1.70 2.04
C ARG A 108 -7.55 -1.89 3.38
N HIS A 109 -8.27 -0.86 3.83
CA HIS A 109 -8.83 -0.88 5.19
C HIS A 109 -9.75 -2.09 5.44
N ASP A 110 -10.54 -2.48 4.45
CA ASP A 110 -11.46 -3.62 4.50
C ASP A 110 -10.77 -5.01 4.40
N ASP A 111 -9.48 -5.06 4.04
CA ASP A 111 -8.71 -6.31 3.93
C ASP A 111 -7.53 -6.42 4.90
N THR A 112 -7.33 -5.39 5.72
CA THR A 112 -6.19 -5.28 6.64
C THR A 112 -6.14 -6.44 7.65
N SER A 113 -7.29 -6.86 8.18
CA SER A 113 -7.36 -7.99 9.13
C SER A 113 -6.90 -9.32 8.52
N VAL A 114 -7.00 -9.46 7.20
CA VAL A 114 -6.58 -10.66 6.47
C VAL A 114 -5.11 -10.55 6.02
N ALA A 115 -4.62 -9.33 5.82
CA ALA A 115 -3.24 -9.05 5.42
C ALA A 115 -2.26 -9.03 6.61
N LEU A 116 -2.76 -8.78 7.82
CA LEU A 116 -1.95 -8.85 9.04
C LEU A 116 -1.48 -10.30 9.26
N PRO A 117 -0.20 -10.49 9.63
CA PRO A 117 0.25 -11.80 10.09
C PRO A 117 -0.55 -12.18 11.33
N ILE A 118 -1.19 -13.35 11.31
CA ILE A 118 -1.78 -13.93 12.52
C ILE A 118 -0.61 -14.33 13.41
N THR A 119 -0.19 -13.43 14.30
CA THR A 119 0.66 -13.80 15.43
C THR A 119 -0.20 -14.63 16.37
N ALA A 120 -0.08 -15.96 16.27
CA ALA A 120 -0.46 -16.83 17.37
C ALA A 120 0.47 -16.48 18.55
N ALA A 121 -0.11 -15.86 19.58
CA ALA A 121 0.55 -15.68 20.88
C ALA A 121 0.77 -17.04 21.56
#